data_AF-A0A2S4UZK2-F1
#
_entry.id   AF-A0A2S4UZK2-F1
#
_cell.length_a   1.000
_cell.length_b   1.000
_cell.length_c   1.000
_cell.angle_alpha   90.00
_cell.angle_beta   90.00
_cell.angle_gamma   90.00
#
_symmetry.space_group_name_H-M   'P 1'
#
loop_
_entity.id
_entity.type
_entity.pdbx_description
1 polymer ?
#
loop_
_entity_poly.entity_id
_entity_poly.type
_entity_poly.pdbx_seq_one_letter_code
_entity_poly.pdbx_strand_id
1 'polypeptide(L)'
;MIQHLKRIHQIYPPEDESSGQMPNPNLLKRQRADQRPILSVIMLRQAIAYLIAEADLSYLIVEHPSFINLLELLNPSVANMEYGRQTIANEVSLLFQAHKNQLKKSLKAVKHLSFTLDAWTSPNQKPFMAITAHGITEDWKMLDVVVGMPTVHGEHSGENFGNMFVDRLNEMEISDSLISITADNASNNSTLARQVQRQLGKSSFAADKQLLGCMAHVINLAAQDGIKAIGGSPTDGKKTEEQITMDQINSPPSDQLDDLADDHTQGASRNLQTLLTRIHGLSNYVRNTPKRREAFCTAIDLVSRQTPIEMLKRALDLKLVCITYCSTQAETAKYSLTRSEWDQVAQIANFLEPLYVVTKMLCPSKAPTLSMALPIYISLIRSIYSVQSNYTASQLIPVADRMIEKLKKYIEKSHPFLVKQDIATIPPFHILLTFKNEAITLI
;
A
#
# COMPACT_ATOMS: atom_id res chain seq x y z
N MET A 1 17.34 21.21 -31.21
CA MET A 1 17.21 19.97 -30.40
C MET A 1 16.25 18.96 -31.02
N ILE A 2 14.97 19.29 -31.25
CA ILE A 2 13.98 18.35 -31.85
C ILE A 2 14.40 17.84 -33.24
N GLN A 3 14.91 18.71 -34.11
CA GLN A 3 15.43 18.31 -35.42
C GLN A 3 16.69 17.42 -35.34
N HIS A 4 17.51 17.58 -34.28
CA HIS A 4 18.69 16.75 -34.04
C HIS A 4 18.28 15.35 -33.57
N LEU A 5 17.32 15.27 -32.64
CA LEU A 5 16.73 14.00 -32.17
C LEU A 5 16.03 13.23 -33.31
N LYS A 6 15.30 13.93 -34.19
CA LYS A 6 14.69 13.32 -35.38
C LYS A 6 15.73 12.81 -36.38
N ARG A 7 16.78 13.58 -36.65
CA ARG A 7 17.74 13.30 -37.74
C ARG A 7 18.83 12.31 -37.36
N ILE A 8 19.31 12.35 -36.12
CA ILE A 8 20.43 11.52 -35.64
C ILE A 8 19.93 10.30 -34.89
N HIS A 9 18.90 10.46 -34.06
CA HIS A 9 18.47 9.42 -33.12
C HIS A 9 17.18 8.71 -33.55
N GLN A 10 16.53 9.14 -34.64
CA GLN A 10 15.21 8.65 -35.07
C GLN A 10 14.16 8.66 -33.96
N ILE A 11 14.32 9.57 -32.98
CA ILE A 11 13.36 9.78 -31.91
C ILE A 11 12.34 10.79 -32.42
N TYR A 12 11.15 10.30 -32.73
CA TYR A 12 10.02 11.12 -33.10
C TYR A 12 9.35 11.63 -31.81
N PRO A 13 8.89 12.90 -31.78
CA PRO A 13 7.98 13.31 -30.73
C PRO A 13 6.76 12.36 -30.79
N PRO A 14 6.18 11.99 -29.63
CA PRO A 14 4.91 11.27 -29.63
C PRO A 14 3.94 12.03 -30.53
N GLU A 15 3.17 11.31 -31.37
CA GLU A 15 2.04 11.91 -32.08
C GLU A 15 1.23 12.71 -31.06
N ASP A 16 0.72 13.88 -31.44
CA ASP A 16 -0.04 14.79 -30.55
C ASP A 16 -1.27 14.06 -29.96
N GLU A 17 -1.05 13.23 -28.95
CA GLU A 17 -2.06 12.73 -28.04
C GLU A 17 -2.51 13.99 -27.28
N SER A 18 -3.73 14.40 -27.58
CA SER A 18 -4.45 15.49 -26.91
C SER A 18 -4.04 15.59 -25.44
N SER A 19 -3.59 16.77 -25.03
CA SER A 19 -3.27 17.13 -23.65
C SER A 19 -4.35 16.59 -22.71
N GLY A 20 -4.04 15.52 -21.97
CA GLY A 20 -5.02 14.82 -21.14
C GLY A 20 -4.89 13.29 -21.10
N GLN A 21 -4.14 12.68 -22.04
CA GLN A 21 -3.90 11.22 -22.01
C GLN A 21 -2.67 10.85 -21.18
N MET A 22 -2.85 9.96 -20.21
CA MET A 22 -1.76 9.21 -19.56
C MET A 22 -1.02 8.39 -20.64
N PRO A 23 0.31 8.20 -20.51
CA PRO A 23 1.07 7.44 -21.50
C PRO A 23 0.45 6.03 -21.64
N ASN A 24 0.03 5.67 -22.85
CA ASN A 24 -0.32 4.29 -23.14
C ASN A 24 0.99 3.49 -23.25
N PRO A 25 1.28 2.52 -22.35
CA PRO A 25 2.49 1.69 -22.47
C PRO A 25 2.51 0.87 -23.77
N ASN A 26 1.37 0.77 -24.46
CA ASN A 26 1.22 0.03 -25.70
C ASN A 26 1.41 0.89 -26.96
N LEU A 27 2.43 1.75 -27.05
CA LEU A 27 2.80 2.42 -28.30
C LEU A 27 3.03 1.43 -29.47
N LEU A 28 3.34 0.17 -29.16
CA LEU A 28 3.53 -0.90 -30.13
C LEU A 28 2.23 -1.58 -30.63
N LYS A 29 1.06 -1.36 -30.00
CA LYS A 29 -0.18 -2.11 -30.35
C LYS A 29 -1.03 -1.48 -31.46
N ARG A 30 -0.61 -0.37 -32.07
CA ARG A 30 -1.38 0.29 -33.15
C ARG A 30 -0.51 0.62 -34.36
N GLN A 31 0.12 -0.38 -34.96
CA GLN A 31 0.49 -0.30 -36.37
C GLN A 31 -0.36 -1.28 -37.18
N ARG A 32 -1.04 -0.76 -38.21
CA ARG A 32 -1.88 -1.54 -39.13
C ARG A 32 -1.04 -2.67 -39.74
N ALA A 33 -1.68 -3.82 -39.95
CA ALA A 33 -1.07 -5.08 -40.38
C ALA A 33 -0.30 -5.03 -41.72
N ASP A 34 -0.35 -3.92 -42.47
CA ASP A 34 0.16 -3.85 -43.84
C ASP A 34 1.62 -3.39 -43.97
N GLN A 35 2.27 -2.95 -42.88
CA GLN A 35 3.72 -2.71 -42.87
C GLN A 35 4.31 -3.15 -41.54
N ARG A 36 4.86 -4.37 -41.49
CA ARG A 36 5.71 -4.77 -40.36
C ARG A 36 6.94 -3.85 -40.35
N PRO A 37 7.18 -3.08 -39.29
CA PRO A 37 8.34 -2.19 -39.23
C PRO A 37 9.62 -3.02 -39.37
N ILE A 38 10.60 -2.50 -40.11
CA ILE A 38 11.94 -3.09 -40.17
C ILE A 38 12.52 -3.01 -38.77
N LEU A 39 12.82 -4.18 -38.18
CA LEU A 39 13.42 -4.26 -36.85
C LEU A 39 14.77 -3.52 -36.85
N SER A 40 14.88 -2.47 -36.02
CA SER A 40 16.13 -1.76 -35.79
C SER A 40 16.68 -2.11 -34.40
N VAL A 41 17.98 -1.89 -34.19
CA VAL A 41 18.64 -2.07 -32.89
C VAL A 41 17.95 -1.23 -31.81
N ILE A 42 17.54 0.00 -32.13
CA ILE A 42 16.87 0.91 -31.19
C ILE A 42 15.51 0.35 -30.78
N MET A 43 14.70 -0.09 -31.75
CA MET A 43 13.37 -0.67 -31.46
C MET A 43 13.49 -1.94 -30.63
N LEU A 44 14.49 -2.79 -30.92
CA LEU A 44 14.74 -3.99 -30.14
C LEU A 44 15.13 -3.65 -28.69
N ARG A 45 16.08 -2.72 -28.50
CA ARG A 45 16.50 -2.28 -27.16
C ARG A 45 15.33 -1.72 -26.35
N GLN A 46 14.49 -0.89 -26.96
CA GLN A 46 13.30 -0.32 -26.31
C GLN A 46 12.29 -1.40 -25.94
N ALA A 47 11.98 -2.34 -26.86
CA ALA A 47 11.06 -3.44 -26.58
C ALA A 47 11.56 -4.33 -25.43
N ILE A 48 12.86 -4.65 -25.42
CA ILE A 48 13.49 -5.40 -24.32
C ILE A 48 13.44 -4.61 -23.01
N ALA A 49 13.70 -3.30 -23.05
CA ALA A 49 13.64 -2.44 -21.88
C ALA A 49 12.22 -2.41 -21.26
N TYR A 50 11.18 -2.32 -22.09
CA TYR A 50 9.78 -2.44 -21.63
C TYR A 50 9.49 -3.83 -21.08
N LEU A 51 9.90 -4.89 -21.76
CA LEU A 51 9.74 -6.27 -21.26
C LEU A 51 10.36 -6.42 -19.86
N ILE A 52 11.57 -5.92 -19.67
CA ILE A 52 12.28 -6.00 -18.39
C ILE A 52 11.57 -5.21 -17.30
N ALA A 53 11.13 -3.99 -17.62
CA ALA A 53 10.46 -3.11 -16.65
C ALA A 53 9.05 -3.61 -16.28
N GLU A 54 8.27 -4.12 -17.24
CA GLU A 54 6.90 -4.57 -17.01
C GLU A 54 6.83 -5.95 -16.35
N ALA A 55 7.80 -6.83 -16.63
CA ALA A 55 7.84 -8.19 -16.09
C ALA A 55 8.80 -8.36 -14.91
N ASP A 56 9.35 -7.26 -14.37
CA ASP A 56 10.29 -7.25 -13.24
C ASP A 56 11.48 -8.20 -13.42
N LEU A 57 12.08 -8.20 -14.62
CA LEU A 57 13.15 -9.14 -14.97
C LEU A 57 14.54 -8.57 -14.66
N SER A 58 15.50 -9.46 -14.47
CA SER A 58 16.92 -9.05 -14.37
C SER A 58 17.44 -8.62 -15.73
N TYR A 59 18.28 -7.57 -15.77
CA TYR A 59 19.00 -7.17 -16.99
C TYR A 59 19.86 -8.28 -17.58
N LEU A 60 20.24 -9.29 -16.77
CA LEU A 60 20.99 -10.46 -17.23
C LEU A 60 20.20 -11.35 -18.22
N ILE A 61 18.88 -11.22 -18.29
CA ILE A 61 18.06 -12.06 -19.18
C ILE A 61 18.51 -11.98 -20.64
N VAL A 62 18.98 -10.81 -21.07
CA VAL A 62 19.39 -10.55 -22.45
C VAL A 62 20.67 -11.28 -22.86
N GLU A 63 21.42 -11.79 -21.88
CA GLU A 63 22.64 -12.57 -22.07
C GLU A 63 22.38 -14.07 -21.92
N HIS A 64 21.16 -14.48 -21.56
CA HIS A 64 20.83 -15.89 -21.40
C HIS A 64 20.70 -16.58 -22.78
N PRO A 65 21.37 -17.72 -23.03
CA PRO A 65 21.35 -18.38 -24.34
C PRO A 65 19.93 -18.67 -24.85
N SER A 66 19.02 -19.13 -23.99
CA SER A 66 17.63 -19.40 -24.38
C SER A 66 16.86 -18.14 -24.82
N PHE A 67 17.18 -16.97 -24.26
CA PHE A 67 16.56 -15.72 -24.67
C PHE A 67 17.09 -15.26 -26.04
N ILE A 68 18.41 -15.38 -26.23
CA ILE A 68 19.07 -15.09 -27.52
C ILE A 68 18.51 -16.01 -28.62
N ASN A 69 18.47 -17.32 -28.37
CA ASN A 69 17.93 -18.31 -29.31
C ASN A 69 16.47 -18.01 -29.69
N LEU A 70 15.65 -17.56 -28.72
CA LEU A 70 14.26 -17.17 -28.98
C LEU A 70 14.20 -15.95 -29.92
N LEU A 71 15.00 -14.92 -29.68
CA LEU A 71 15.02 -13.73 -30.54
C LEU A 71 15.54 -14.04 -31.95
N GLU A 72 16.59 -14.86 -32.06
CA GLU A 72 17.14 -15.28 -33.36
C GLU A 72 16.18 -16.17 -34.15
N LEU A 73 15.42 -17.04 -33.48
CA LEU A 73 14.36 -17.84 -34.10
C LEU A 73 13.27 -16.94 -34.71
N LEU A 74 12.91 -15.85 -34.02
CA LEU A 74 11.91 -14.89 -34.49
C LEU A 74 12.46 -13.98 -35.60
N ASN A 75 13.74 -13.59 -35.51
CA ASN A 75 14.42 -12.77 -36.51
C ASN A 75 15.95 -12.97 -36.47
N PRO A 76 16.54 -13.66 -37.47
CA PRO A 76 17.99 -13.92 -37.51
C PRO A 76 18.87 -12.66 -37.55
N SER A 77 18.31 -11.50 -37.95
CA SER A 77 19.07 -10.24 -37.98
C SER A 77 19.49 -9.76 -36.59
N VAL A 78 18.81 -10.26 -35.54
CA VAL A 78 19.10 -9.93 -34.15
C VAL A 78 20.50 -10.35 -33.73
N ALA A 79 21.07 -11.42 -34.29
CA ALA A 79 22.43 -11.87 -34.01
C ALA A 79 23.50 -10.78 -34.28
N ASN A 80 23.20 -9.82 -35.15
CA ASN A 80 24.10 -8.71 -35.51
C ASN A 80 23.78 -7.41 -34.74
N MET A 81 22.81 -7.43 -33.82
CA MET A 81 22.41 -6.26 -33.04
C MET A 81 23.05 -6.28 -31.65
N GLU A 82 23.43 -5.12 -31.15
CA GLU A 82 24.04 -5.01 -29.82
C GLU A 82 22.98 -4.67 -28.77
N TYR A 83 22.77 -5.52 -27.76
CA TYR A 83 21.78 -5.32 -26.68
C TYR A 83 22.18 -6.00 -25.35
N GLY A 84 23.47 -5.97 -25.01
CA GLY A 84 23.97 -6.55 -23.75
C GLY A 84 23.41 -5.88 -22.48
N ARG A 85 23.66 -6.49 -21.31
CA ARG A 85 23.06 -6.07 -20.03
C ARG A 85 23.20 -4.57 -19.74
N GLN A 86 24.39 -4.01 -20.01
CA GLN A 86 24.71 -2.62 -19.67
C GLN A 86 24.02 -1.67 -20.64
N THR A 87 23.99 -2.04 -21.91
CA THR A 87 23.29 -1.31 -22.98
C THR A 87 21.81 -1.21 -22.67
N ILE A 88 21.19 -2.31 -22.25
CA ILE A 88 19.76 -2.34 -21.89
C ILE A 88 19.49 -1.62 -20.58
N ALA A 89 20.35 -1.73 -19.56
CA ALA A 89 20.22 -0.95 -18.33
C ALA A 89 20.29 0.56 -18.62
N ASN A 90 21.17 0.99 -19.52
CA ASN A 90 21.24 2.38 -19.96
C ASN A 90 19.97 2.80 -20.73
N GLU A 91 19.45 1.93 -21.61
CA GLU A 91 18.20 2.18 -22.35
C GLU A 91 17.01 2.35 -21.38
N VAL A 92 16.88 1.48 -20.37
CA VAL A 92 15.85 1.60 -19.32
C VAL A 92 15.99 2.93 -18.57
N SER A 93 17.21 3.35 -18.25
CA SER A 93 17.44 4.65 -17.60
C SER A 93 17.03 5.82 -18.50
N LEU A 94 17.30 5.77 -19.80
CA LEU A 94 16.90 6.81 -20.75
C LEU A 94 15.37 6.88 -20.90
N LEU A 95 14.72 5.71 -21.04
CA LEU A 95 13.27 5.62 -21.10
C LEU A 95 12.61 6.13 -19.81
N PHE A 96 13.16 5.78 -18.64
CA PHE A 96 12.69 6.31 -17.36
C PHE A 96 12.74 7.84 -17.33
N GLN A 97 13.86 8.46 -17.76
CA GLN A 97 13.95 9.92 -17.81
C GLN A 97 12.96 10.54 -18.81
N ALA A 98 12.77 9.91 -19.96
CA ALA A 98 11.78 10.36 -20.95
C ALA A 98 10.36 10.32 -20.38
N HIS A 99 9.96 9.19 -19.78
CA HIS A 99 8.66 9.01 -19.14
C HIS A 99 8.45 9.93 -17.94
N LYS A 100 9.48 10.12 -17.11
CA LYS A 100 9.44 11.07 -15.98
C LYS A 100 9.19 12.50 -16.47
N ASN A 101 9.88 12.92 -17.53
CA ASN A 101 9.69 14.26 -18.11
C ASN A 101 8.31 14.42 -18.74
N GLN A 102 7.76 13.37 -19.35
CA GLN A 102 6.39 13.38 -19.85
C GLN A 102 5.38 13.48 -18.69
N LEU A 103 5.54 12.66 -17.66
CA LEU A 103 4.71 12.68 -16.46
C LEU A 103 4.74 14.06 -15.78
N LYS A 104 5.92 14.66 -15.66
CA LYS A 104 6.10 16.04 -15.17
C LYS A 104 5.23 17.03 -15.95
N LYS A 105 5.27 16.99 -17.29
CA LYS A 105 4.42 17.86 -18.13
C LYS A 105 2.94 17.63 -17.89
N SER A 106 2.50 16.36 -17.82
CA SER A 106 1.09 16.00 -17.59
C SER A 106 0.60 16.48 -16.22
N LEU A 107 1.40 16.31 -15.17
CA LEU A 107 1.03 16.72 -13.81
C LEU A 107 0.99 18.24 -13.63
N LYS A 108 1.86 18.98 -14.32
CA LYS A 108 1.83 20.46 -14.30
C LYS A 108 0.55 21.05 -14.88
N ALA A 109 -0.14 20.32 -15.76
CA ALA A 109 -1.45 20.73 -16.26
C ALA A 109 -2.57 20.52 -15.22
N VAL A 110 -2.31 19.75 -14.16
CA VAL A 110 -3.29 19.48 -13.10
C VAL A 110 -3.15 20.52 -12.00
N LYS A 111 -4.19 21.35 -11.85
CA LYS A 111 -4.24 22.44 -10.87
C LYS A 111 -4.28 21.96 -9.41
N HIS A 112 -4.92 20.82 -9.17
CA HIS A 112 -5.18 20.31 -7.82
C HIS A 112 -4.73 18.86 -7.70
N LEU A 113 -3.66 18.65 -6.93
CA LEU A 113 -3.05 17.35 -6.66
C LEU A 113 -3.07 17.05 -5.16
N SER A 114 -3.71 15.94 -4.80
CA SER A 114 -3.56 15.31 -3.50
C SER A 114 -2.43 14.30 -3.56
N PHE A 115 -1.74 14.06 -2.45
CA PHE A 115 -0.65 13.09 -2.40
C PHE A 115 -0.90 12.04 -1.33
N THR A 116 -0.56 10.79 -1.62
CA THR A 116 -0.44 9.75 -0.58
C THR A 116 1.03 9.46 -0.35
N LEU A 117 1.42 9.37 0.93
CA LEU A 117 2.77 9.01 1.36
C LEU A 117 2.73 7.68 2.09
N ASP A 118 3.60 6.76 1.69
CA ASP A 118 3.79 5.48 2.37
C ASP A 118 5.28 5.20 2.50
N ALA A 119 5.74 4.91 3.72
CA ALA A 119 7.15 4.67 4.00
C ALA A 119 7.33 3.27 4.60
N TRP A 120 8.25 2.49 4.03
CA TRP A 120 8.51 1.15 4.51
C TRP A 120 9.98 0.75 4.32
N THR A 121 10.43 -0.17 5.17
CA THR A 121 11.68 -0.89 4.97
C THR A 121 11.39 -2.19 4.20
N SER A 122 12.06 -2.34 3.06
CA SER A 122 11.99 -3.54 2.23
C SER A 122 12.72 -4.72 2.88
N PRO A 123 12.47 -5.97 2.43
CA PRO A 123 13.12 -7.15 3.02
C PRO A 123 14.65 -7.17 2.93
N ASN A 124 15.24 -6.42 2.01
CA ASN A 124 16.69 -6.25 1.90
C ASN A 124 17.23 -5.07 2.73
N GLN A 125 16.46 -4.63 3.73
CA GLN A 125 16.80 -3.57 4.70
C GLN A 125 17.01 -2.19 4.06
N LYS A 126 16.41 -1.94 2.90
CA LYS A 126 16.42 -0.61 2.27
C LYS A 126 15.12 0.12 2.58
N PRO A 127 15.18 1.31 3.21
CA PRO A 127 13.99 2.13 3.47
C PRO A 127 13.63 2.97 2.24
N PHE A 128 12.34 3.03 1.93
CA PHE A 128 11.78 3.80 0.83
C PHE A 128 10.58 4.61 1.30
N MET A 129 10.28 5.69 0.56
CA MET A 129 9.03 6.42 0.68
C MET A 129 8.38 6.51 -0.70
N ALA A 130 7.22 5.92 -0.89
CA ALA A 130 6.39 6.18 -2.06
C ALA A 130 5.70 7.53 -1.92
N ILE A 131 5.70 8.27 -3.01
CA ILE A 131 4.96 9.51 -3.20
C ILE A 131 4.07 9.29 -4.41
N THR A 132 2.76 9.23 -4.18
CA THR A 132 1.77 9.03 -5.24
C THR A 132 0.90 10.28 -5.35
N ALA A 133 0.79 10.82 -6.56
CA ALA A 133 -0.09 11.95 -6.86
C ALA A 133 -1.46 11.44 -7.31
N HIS A 134 -2.48 12.16 -6.85
CA HIS A 134 -3.89 11.91 -7.13
C HIS A 134 -4.52 13.20 -7.66
N GLY A 135 -5.30 13.11 -8.72
CA GLY A 135 -5.97 14.27 -9.29
C GLY A 135 -7.05 13.90 -10.30
N ILE A 136 -7.66 14.92 -10.89
CA ILE A 136 -8.62 14.77 -11.98
C ILE A 136 -8.10 15.62 -13.15
N THR A 137 -7.95 15.00 -14.32
CA THR A 137 -7.54 15.71 -15.55
C THR A 137 -8.69 16.55 -16.10
N GLU A 138 -8.41 17.45 -17.04
CA GLU A 138 -9.43 18.23 -17.77
C GLU A 138 -10.48 17.33 -18.46
N ASP A 139 -10.05 16.15 -18.93
CA ASP A 139 -10.93 15.11 -19.50
C ASP A 139 -11.79 14.33 -18.49
N TRP A 140 -11.87 14.75 -17.22
CA TRP A 140 -12.57 14.03 -16.16
C TRP A 140 -12.04 12.63 -15.87
N LYS A 141 -10.75 12.39 -16.10
CA LYS A 141 -10.09 11.11 -15.78
C LYS A 141 -9.38 11.21 -14.45
N MET A 142 -9.56 10.18 -13.63
CA MET A 142 -8.80 10.00 -12.40
C MET A 142 -7.32 9.77 -12.73
N LEU A 143 -6.47 10.54 -12.08
CA LEU A 143 -5.03 10.36 -12.06
C LEU A 143 -4.64 9.72 -10.73
N ASP A 144 -3.92 8.61 -10.80
CA ASP A 144 -3.29 7.92 -9.68
C ASP A 144 -1.92 7.44 -10.19
N VAL A 145 -0.85 8.11 -9.79
CA VAL A 145 0.49 7.86 -10.34
C VAL A 145 1.58 8.07 -9.31
N VAL A 146 2.50 7.12 -9.25
CA VAL A 146 3.71 7.24 -8.42
C VAL A 146 4.63 8.29 -9.05
N VAL A 147 4.82 9.41 -8.35
CA VAL A 147 5.71 10.50 -8.79
C VAL A 147 7.14 10.32 -8.32
N GLY A 148 7.34 9.50 -7.29
CA GLY A 148 8.65 9.16 -6.81
C GLY A 148 8.62 8.03 -5.79
N MET A 149 9.71 7.27 -5.76
CA MET A 149 10.01 6.30 -4.70
C MET A 149 11.46 6.48 -4.23
N PRO A 150 11.83 7.64 -3.66
CA PRO A 150 13.17 7.87 -3.16
C PRO A 150 13.55 6.86 -2.05
N THR A 151 14.82 6.48 -2.04
CA THR A 151 15.42 5.80 -0.89
C THR A 151 15.53 6.80 0.26
N VAL A 152 15.19 6.38 1.46
CA VAL A 152 15.32 7.21 2.66
C VAL A 152 16.78 7.15 3.11
N HIS A 153 17.40 8.32 3.25
CA HIS A 153 18.76 8.45 3.76
C HIS A 153 18.73 9.19 5.10
N GLY A 154 19.58 8.79 6.05
CA GLY A 154 19.65 9.41 7.37
C GLY A 154 18.51 9.00 8.30
N GLU A 155 18.11 9.91 9.19
CA GLU A 155 17.10 9.64 10.22
C GLU A 155 15.70 9.46 9.63
N HIS A 156 14.93 8.52 10.19
CA HIS A 156 13.51 8.30 9.84
C HIS A 156 12.59 9.31 10.56
N SER A 157 12.98 10.59 10.53
CA SER A 157 12.25 11.67 11.17
C SER A 157 11.20 12.27 10.24
N GLY A 158 10.15 12.86 10.81
CA GLY A 158 9.14 13.55 10.03
C GLY A 158 9.72 14.73 9.24
N GLU A 159 10.73 15.42 9.78
CA GLU A 159 11.40 16.51 9.07
C GLU A 159 12.13 16.01 7.82
N ASN A 160 12.81 14.86 7.90
CA ASN A 160 13.46 14.26 6.74
C ASN A 160 12.44 13.88 5.65
N PHE A 161 11.35 13.21 6.02
CA PHE A 161 10.28 12.88 5.06
C PHE A 161 9.64 14.12 4.44
N GLY A 162 9.46 15.19 5.23
CA GLY A 162 8.97 16.47 4.72
C GLY A 162 9.89 17.09 3.69
N ASN A 163 11.21 17.06 3.93
CA ASN A 163 12.22 17.54 2.97
C ASN A 163 12.19 16.70 1.69
N MET A 164 12.25 15.38 1.80
CA MET A 164 12.21 14.47 0.65
C MET A 164 10.96 14.66 -0.21
N PHE A 165 9.80 14.91 0.42
CA PHE A 165 8.56 15.18 -0.28
C PHE A 165 8.61 16.51 -1.03
N VAL A 166 9.01 17.61 -0.37
CA VAL A 166 9.11 18.93 -1.01
C VAL A 166 10.15 18.92 -2.14
N ASP A 167 11.30 18.28 -1.94
CA ASP A 167 12.32 18.11 -2.98
C ASP A 167 11.76 17.39 -4.21
N ARG A 168 10.94 16.35 -4.00
CA ARG A 168 10.26 15.65 -5.10
C ARG A 168 9.26 16.56 -5.82
N LEU A 169 8.45 17.34 -5.10
CA LEU A 169 7.50 18.25 -5.72
C LEU A 169 8.19 19.35 -6.52
N ASN A 170 9.31 19.87 -6.00
CA ASN A 170 10.13 20.88 -6.67
C ASN A 170 10.79 20.31 -7.94
N GLU A 171 11.36 19.11 -7.86
CA GLU A 171 11.92 18.41 -9.03
C GLU A 171 10.85 18.22 -10.14
N MET A 172 9.63 17.89 -9.73
CA MET A 172 8.48 17.71 -10.63
C MET A 172 7.78 19.03 -10.99
N GLU A 173 8.17 20.17 -10.40
CA GLU A 173 7.54 21.49 -10.58
C GLU A 173 6.02 21.48 -10.34
N ILE A 174 5.57 20.80 -9.28
CA ILE A 174 4.14 20.63 -8.93
C ILE A 174 3.81 21.03 -7.49
N SER A 175 4.72 21.74 -6.81
CA SER A 175 4.53 22.20 -5.43
C SER A 175 3.30 23.10 -5.27
N ASP A 176 3.00 23.94 -6.27
CA ASP A 176 1.86 24.86 -6.26
C ASP A 176 0.50 24.15 -6.47
N SER A 177 0.52 22.92 -6.98
CA SER A 177 -0.69 22.11 -7.16
C SER A 177 -1.11 21.35 -5.90
N LEU A 178 -0.31 21.39 -4.82
CA LEU A 178 -0.57 20.63 -3.59
C LEU A 178 -1.85 21.09 -2.89
N ILE A 179 -2.81 20.17 -2.73
CA ILE A 179 -4.05 20.43 -1.96
C ILE A 179 -4.12 19.65 -0.63
N SER A 180 -3.58 18.43 -0.57
CA SER A 180 -3.59 17.63 0.64
C SER A 180 -2.55 16.52 0.62
N ILE A 181 -2.17 16.06 1.80
CA ILE A 181 -1.32 14.89 2.03
C ILE A 181 -2.14 13.89 2.83
N THR A 182 -2.23 12.66 2.35
CA THR A 182 -2.75 11.51 3.10
C THR A 182 -1.58 10.61 3.45
N ALA A 183 -1.33 10.38 4.73
CA ALA A 183 -0.28 9.49 5.20
C ALA A 183 -0.87 8.45 6.17
N ASP A 184 -0.09 7.44 6.58
CA ASP A 184 -0.50 6.57 7.68
C ASP A 184 -0.70 7.38 8.99
N ASN A 185 -1.08 6.75 10.11
CA ASN A 185 -1.23 7.48 11.37
C ASN A 185 0.04 7.40 12.23
N ALA A 186 1.21 7.47 11.59
CA ALA A 186 2.48 7.56 12.29
C ALA A 186 2.63 8.88 13.05
N SER A 187 3.29 8.83 14.21
CA SER A 187 3.52 10.01 15.07
C SER A 187 4.33 11.10 14.36
N ASN A 188 5.24 10.71 13.47
CA ASN A 188 6.10 11.60 12.70
C ASN A 188 5.39 12.36 11.56
N ASN A 189 4.19 11.95 11.14
CA ASN A 189 3.47 12.62 10.04
C ASN A 189 3.04 14.05 10.40
N SER A 190 2.76 14.31 11.67
CA SER A 190 2.49 15.66 12.15
C SER A 190 3.70 16.59 12.01
N THR A 191 4.91 16.06 12.24
CA THR A 191 6.17 16.76 12.04
C THR A 191 6.49 16.92 10.54
N LEU A 192 6.22 15.89 9.74
CA LEU A 192 6.31 15.94 8.28
C LEU A 192 5.46 17.07 7.70
N ALA A 193 4.16 17.10 8.01
CA ALA A 193 3.27 18.14 7.51
C ALA A 193 3.70 19.54 7.96
N ARG A 194 4.18 19.68 9.20
CA ARG A 194 4.73 20.95 9.69
C ARG A 194 5.97 21.38 8.91
N GLN A 195 6.83 20.43 8.54
CA GLN A 195 8.00 20.70 7.72
C GLN A 195 7.61 21.14 6.31
N VAL A 196 6.62 20.49 5.69
CA VAL A 196 6.06 20.91 4.40
C VAL A 196 5.49 22.32 4.48
N GLN A 197 4.67 22.63 5.50
CA GLN A 197 4.14 23.97 5.73
C GLN A 197 5.24 25.02 5.93
N ARG A 198 6.33 24.67 6.64
CA ARG A 198 7.47 25.59 6.83
C ARG A 198 8.14 25.95 5.50
N GLN A 199 8.28 24.98 4.60
CA GLN A 199 8.95 25.19 3.31
C GLN A 199 8.05 25.87 2.26
N LEU A 200 6.79 25.48 2.16
CA LEU A 200 5.87 25.99 1.13
C LEU A 200 5.05 27.21 1.59
N GLY A 201 5.02 27.47 2.89
CA GLY A 201 4.20 28.51 3.50
C GLY A 201 2.77 28.05 3.80
N LYS A 202 2.16 28.66 4.83
CA LYS A 202 0.81 28.31 5.32
C LYS A 202 -0.31 28.60 4.31
N SER A 203 -0.10 29.52 3.38
CA SER A 203 -1.04 29.82 2.30
C SER A 203 -1.13 28.69 1.28
N SER A 204 -0.02 27.98 1.06
CA SER A 204 0.09 26.88 0.10
C SER A 204 -0.30 25.55 0.75
N PHE A 205 0.16 25.32 1.99
CA PHE A 205 -0.17 24.12 2.74
C PHE A 205 -0.27 24.41 4.25
N ALA A 206 -1.46 24.22 4.81
CA ALA A 206 -1.76 24.30 6.23
C ALA A 206 -1.78 22.89 6.84
N ALA A 207 -0.74 22.56 7.60
CA ALA A 207 -0.51 21.22 8.16
C ALA A 207 -1.67 20.70 9.03
N ASP A 208 -2.34 21.59 9.76
CA ASP A 208 -3.47 21.27 10.64
C ASP A 208 -4.77 20.99 9.88
N LYS A 209 -4.84 21.35 8.59
CA LYS A 209 -6.03 21.22 7.76
C LYS A 209 -5.84 20.26 6.60
N GLN A 210 -4.66 20.21 6.00
CA GLN A 210 -4.43 19.51 4.73
C GLN A 210 -3.64 18.21 4.90
N LEU A 211 -3.32 17.82 6.13
CA LEU A 211 -2.86 16.46 6.46
C LEU A 211 -4.06 15.57 6.83
N LEU A 212 -4.20 14.45 6.13
CA LEU A 212 -5.21 13.44 6.35
C LEU A 212 -4.58 12.13 6.81
N GLY A 213 -5.25 11.45 7.73
CA GLY A 213 -4.87 10.10 8.13
C GLY A 213 -5.40 9.06 7.14
N CYS A 214 -4.67 7.97 6.96
CA CYS A 214 -5.11 6.85 6.16
C CYS A 214 -6.21 6.09 6.91
N MET A 215 -7.42 6.13 6.36
CA MET A 215 -8.59 5.47 6.93
C MET A 215 -8.41 3.96 7.05
N ALA A 216 -7.85 3.30 6.04
CA ALA A 216 -7.54 1.87 6.10
C ALA A 216 -6.59 1.55 7.27
N HIS A 217 -5.63 2.44 7.54
CA HIS A 217 -4.72 2.30 8.65
C HIS A 217 -5.43 2.48 10.00
N VAL A 218 -6.35 3.45 10.14
CA VAL A 218 -7.17 3.61 11.36
C VAL A 218 -7.98 2.36 11.64
N ILE A 219 -8.61 1.78 10.61
CA ILE A 219 -9.43 0.57 10.75
C ILE A 219 -8.56 -0.60 11.22
N ASN A 220 -7.37 -0.76 10.65
CA ASN A 220 -6.40 -1.76 11.08
C ASN A 220 -5.93 -1.51 12.53
N LEU A 221 -5.66 -0.26 12.92
CA LEU A 221 -5.31 0.09 14.30
C LEU A 221 -6.46 -0.20 15.28
N ALA A 222 -7.70 0.10 14.90
CA ALA A 222 -8.87 -0.23 15.70
C ALA A 222 -8.98 -1.75 15.90
N ALA A 223 -8.83 -2.53 14.82
CA ALA A 223 -8.81 -3.99 14.90
C ALA A 223 -7.70 -4.49 15.85
N GLN A 224 -6.48 -3.95 15.74
CA GLN A 224 -5.36 -4.31 16.61
C GLN A 224 -5.62 -3.95 18.06
N ASP A 225 -6.14 -2.76 18.34
CA ASP A 225 -6.45 -2.32 19.72
C ASP A 225 -7.58 -3.14 20.33
N GLY A 226 -8.61 -3.48 19.55
CA GLY A 226 -9.64 -4.44 19.95
C GLY A 226 -9.04 -5.80 20.28
N ILE A 227 -8.18 -6.34 19.41
CA ILE A 227 -7.51 -7.63 19.63
C ILE A 227 -6.62 -7.59 20.88
N LYS A 228 -5.92 -6.50 21.17
CA LYS A 228 -5.11 -6.34 22.39
C LYS A 228 -5.97 -6.33 23.67
N ALA A 229 -7.20 -5.83 23.58
CA ALA A 229 -8.13 -5.75 24.71
C ALA A 229 -8.57 -7.12 25.25
N ILE A 230 -8.30 -8.19 24.51
CA ILE A 230 -8.62 -9.57 24.85
C ILE A 230 -7.80 -10.06 26.09
N GLY A 231 -6.78 -9.31 26.52
CA GLY A 231 -5.85 -9.72 27.59
C GLY A 231 -5.94 -9.03 28.96
N GLY A 232 -6.95 -8.20 29.20
CA GLY A 232 -7.01 -7.34 30.39
C GLY A 232 -6.45 -5.94 30.13
N SER A 233 -6.95 -4.96 30.90
CA SER A 233 -6.66 -3.54 30.70
C SER A 233 -5.17 -3.24 30.82
N PRO A 234 -4.58 -2.36 29.99
CA PRO A 234 -3.28 -1.79 30.28
C PRO A 234 -3.40 -1.06 31.62
N THR A 235 -2.56 -1.41 32.59
CA THR A 235 -2.28 -0.53 33.73
C THR A 235 -1.78 0.80 33.17
N ASP A 236 -2.37 1.91 33.65
CA ASP A 236 -1.98 3.29 33.34
C ASP A 236 -0.46 3.47 33.45
N GLY A 237 0.21 3.37 32.31
CA GLY A 237 1.60 3.68 32.13
C GLY A 237 1.71 4.36 30.78
N LYS A 238 2.00 5.67 30.79
CA LYS A 238 2.33 6.46 29.61
C LYS A 238 3.43 5.74 28.82
N LYS A 239 3.05 4.89 27.87
CA LYS A 239 3.90 4.49 26.76
C LYS A 239 3.40 5.27 25.56
N THR A 240 4.27 6.14 25.07
CA THR A 240 4.12 6.87 23.81
C THR A 240 3.59 5.92 22.74
N GLU A 241 2.58 6.36 21.98
CA GLU A 241 2.06 5.68 20.79
C GLU A 241 3.17 5.62 19.72
N GLU A 242 4.19 4.80 19.95
CA GLU A 242 5.19 4.43 18.95
C GLU A 242 4.62 3.26 18.14
N GLN A 243 4.69 3.40 16.82
CA GLN A 243 4.57 2.24 15.94
C GLN A 243 5.56 1.17 16.41
N ILE A 244 5.16 -0.09 16.33
CA ILE A 244 6.13 -1.19 16.33
C ILE A 244 7.03 -0.92 15.12
N THR A 245 8.20 -0.33 15.35
CA THR A 245 9.23 -0.19 14.33
C THR A 245 9.73 -1.59 13.98
N MET A 246 10.07 -1.79 12.71
CA MET A 246 10.50 -3.09 12.16
C MET A 246 11.70 -3.71 12.92
N ASP A 247 12.44 -2.92 13.70
CA ASP A 247 13.55 -3.39 14.53
C ASP A 247 13.11 -4.21 15.75
N GLN A 248 11.89 -4.00 16.27
CA GLN A 248 11.37 -4.75 17.42
C GLN A 248 10.75 -6.11 17.04
N ILE A 249 10.57 -6.40 15.75
CA ILE A 249 10.02 -7.68 15.26
C ILE A 249 11.14 -8.71 14.97
N ASN A 250 12.38 -8.26 14.77
CA ASN A 250 13.53 -9.13 14.49
C ASN A 250 14.35 -9.50 15.73
N SER A 251 13.94 -9.05 16.93
CA SER A 251 14.53 -9.56 18.16
C SER A 251 13.94 -10.92 18.47
N PRO A 252 14.76 -11.97 18.73
CA PRO A 252 14.22 -13.23 19.24
C PRO A 252 13.45 -12.93 20.55
N PRO A 253 12.30 -13.59 20.81
CA PRO A 253 11.65 -13.46 22.10
C PRO A 253 12.67 -13.90 23.16
N SER A 254 12.95 -13.04 24.14
CA SER A 254 13.55 -13.48 25.39
C SER A 254 12.67 -14.58 25.97
N ASP A 255 13.27 -15.72 26.32
CA ASP A 255 12.63 -16.88 26.95
C ASP A 255 11.85 -16.48 28.22
N GLN A 256 10.59 -16.08 28.07
CA GLN A 256 9.67 -15.80 29.17
C GLN A 256 8.34 -16.51 28.92
N LEU A 257 8.39 -17.84 28.93
CA LEU A 257 7.21 -18.71 28.95
C LEU A 257 7.10 -19.54 30.25
N ASP A 258 7.93 -19.27 31.26
CA ASP A 258 8.12 -20.20 32.37
C ASP A 258 7.22 -20.01 33.60
N ASP A 259 6.39 -18.97 33.71
CA ASP A 259 5.59 -18.78 34.93
C ASP A 259 4.12 -18.44 34.66
N LEU A 260 3.26 -19.46 34.63
CA LEU A 260 1.81 -19.30 34.87
C LEU A 260 1.23 -20.54 35.58
N ALA A 261 1.32 -20.55 36.91
CA ALA A 261 0.50 -21.40 37.78
C ALA A 261 -0.82 -20.68 38.18
N ASP A 262 -1.83 -21.51 38.44
CA ASP A 262 -3.26 -21.27 38.67
C ASP A 262 -3.71 -19.96 39.36
N ASP A 263 -4.74 -19.32 38.77
CA ASP A 263 -5.89 -18.80 39.54
C ASP A 263 -7.16 -18.74 38.67
N HIS A 264 -8.21 -19.42 39.14
CA HIS A 264 -9.44 -19.75 38.44
C HIS A 264 -10.52 -18.68 38.65
N THR A 265 -10.38 -17.49 38.05
CA THR A 265 -11.51 -16.56 37.90
C THR A 265 -11.49 -15.70 36.61
N GLN A 266 -10.47 -15.82 35.75
CA GLN A 266 -10.34 -15.05 34.48
C GLN A 266 -10.19 -15.93 33.21
N GLY A 267 -10.59 -17.21 33.26
CA GLY A 267 -10.23 -18.23 32.26
C GLY A 267 -10.67 -17.97 30.81
N ALA A 268 -11.72 -17.18 30.59
CA ALA A 268 -12.25 -16.86 29.27
C ALA A 268 -11.39 -15.84 28.50
N SER A 269 -10.99 -14.75 29.15
CA SER A 269 -10.18 -13.68 28.54
C SER A 269 -8.74 -14.14 28.26
N ARG A 270 -8.14 -14.87 29.21
CA ARG A 270 -6.80 -15.45 29.03
C ARG A 270 -6.73 -16.43 27.85
N ASN A 271 -7.78 -17.23 27.62
CA ASN A 271 -7.81 -18.25 26.55
C ASN A 271 -7.64 -17.64 25.14
N LEU A 272 -8.37 -16.56 24.86
CA LEU A 272 -8.38 -15.93 23.55
C LEU A 272 -7.07 -15.18 23.24
N GLN A 273 -6.41 -14.62 24.26
CA GLN A 273 -5.08 -14.01 24.10
C GLN A 273 -4.00 -15.07 23.84
N THR A 274 -4.05 -16.19 24.56
CA THR A 274 -3.17 -17.34 24.34
C THR A 274 -3.34 -17.87 22.92
N LEU A 275 -4.57 -17.99 22.44
CA LEU A 275 -4.90 -18.41 21.07
C LEU A 275 -4.26 -17.51 20.01
N LEU A 276 -4.46 -16.19 20.12
CA LEU A 276 -3.90 -15.22 19.18
C LEU A 276 -2.37 -15.22 19.20
N THR A 277 -1.78 -15.34 20.38
CA THR A 277 -0.33 -15.45 20.56
C THR A 277 0.22 -16.71 19.90
N ARG A 278 -0.51 -17.83 19.98
CA ARG A 278 -0.13 -19.10 19.33
C ARG A 278 -0.19 -19.02 17.81
N ILE A 279 -1.23 -18.41 17.25
CA ILE A 279 -1.37 -18.22 15.78
C ILE A 279 -0.28 -17.28 15.26
N HIS A 280 -0.07 -16.16 15.95
CA HIS A 280 0.98 -15.22 15.59
C HIS A 280 2.38 -15.83 15.74
N GLY A 281 2.61 -16.58 16.82
CA GLY A 281 3.85 -17.30 17.08
C GLY A 281 4.16 -18.34 16.00
N LEU A 282 3.16 -19.12 15.55
CA LEU A 282 3.32 -20.06 14.44
C LEU A 282 3.65 -19.34 13.14
N SER A 283 2.93 -18.26 12.83
CA SER A 283 3.17 -17.44 11.64
C SER A 283 4.60 -16.89 11.60
N ASN A 284 5.08 -16.33 12.72
CA ASN A 284 6.45 -15.84 12.84
C ASN A 284 7.47 -16.97 12.76
N TYR A 285 7.25 -18.08 13.47
CA TYR A 285 8.14 -19.25 13.44
C TYR A 285 8.39 -19.73 12.00
N VAL A 286 7.31 -19.88 11.22
CA VAL A 286 7.36 -20.28 9.80
C VAL A 286 8.11 -19.23 8.96
N ARG A 287 7.82 -17.94 9.15
CA ARG A 287 8.42 -16.84 8.35
C ARG A 287 9.89 -16.59 8.62
N ASN A 288 10.38 -16.89 9.82
CA ASN A 288 11.69 -16.45 10.31
C ASN A 288 12.89 -17.01 9.54
N THR A 289 12.80 -18.17 8.87
CA THR A 289 13.94 -18.72 8.13
C THR A 289 13.53 -19.28 6.76
N PRO A 290 14.40 -19.20 5.73
CA PRO A 290 14.15 -19.83 4.43
C PRO A 290 13.83 -21.32 4.55
N LYS A 291 14.55 -22.05 5.40
CA LYS A 291 14.35 -23.49 5.64
C LYS A 291 12.97 -23.80 6.23
N ARG A 292 12.49 -23.02 7.20
CA ARG A 292 11.13 -23.19 7.78
C ARG A 292 10.05 -22.81 6.78
N ARG A 293 10.28 -21.77 5.97
CA ARG A 293 9.38 -21.44 4.86
C ARG A 293 9.31 -22.58 3.88
N GLU A 294 10.44 -23.14 3.45
CA GLU A 294 10.48 -24.27 2.52
C GLU A 294 9.82 -25.53 3.09
N ALA A 295 10.06 -25.86 4.36
CA ALA A 295 9.41 -26.98 5.05
C ALA A 295 7.88 -26.80 5.16
N PHE A 296 7.42 -25.57 5.41
CA PHE A 296 6.00 -25.23 5.40
C PHE A 296 5.41 -25.12 3.98
N CYS A 297 6.20 -24.64 3.00
CA CYS A 297 5.82 -24.51 1.59
C CYS A 297 5.71 -25.86 0.90
N THR A 298 6.52 -26.84 1.30
CA THR A 298 6.37 -28.25 0.92
C THR A 298 4.99 -28.78 1.35
N ALA A 299 4.37 -28.16 2.37
CA ALA A 299 2.99 -28.43 2.73
C ALA A 299 1.99 -27.61 1.87
N ILE A 300 2.20 -26.31 1.59
CA ILE A 300 1.39 -25.46 0.65
C ILE A 300 2.15 -24.17 0.21
N ASP A 301 2.00 -23.73 -1.05
CA ASP A 301 2.40 -22.39 -1.55
C ASP A 301 1.74 -21.20 -0.80
N LEU A 302 2.53 -20.22 -0.29
CA LEU A 302 2.04 -18.84 -0.02
C LEU A 302 3.12 -17.74 0.14
N VAL A 303 2.71 -16.49 -0.15
CA VAL A 303 3.44 -15.19 -0.10
C VAL A 303 2.87 -14.20 0.95
N SER A 304 3.80 -13.43 1.58
CA SER A 304 3.83 -12.07 2.22
C SER A 304 2.70 -11.47 3.12
N ARG A 305 3.07 -10.36 3.79
CA ARG A 305 2.44 -9.55 4.88
C ARG A 305 0.89 -9.53 4.89
N GLN A 306 0.30 -9.74 6.06
CA GLN A 306 -1.16 -9.88 6.27
C GLN A 306 -1.65 -9.02 7.44
N THR A 307 -2.81 -8.39 7.28
CA THR A 307 -3.60 -7.81 8.38
C THR A 307 -4.04 -8.90 9.37
N PRO A 308 -4.43 -8.57 10.63
CA PRO A 308 -4.86 -9.58 11.60
C PRO A 308 -5.99 -10.49 11.08
N ILE A 309 -6.94 -9.93 10.33
CA ILE A 309 -8.02 -10.71 9.71
C ILE A 309 -7.53 -11.61 8.56
N GLU A 310 -6.65 -11.11 7.68
CA GLU A 310 -6.07 -11.94 6.61
C GLU A 310 -5.27 -13.12 7.20
N MET A 311 -4.58 -12.89 8.32
CA MET A 311 -3.88 -13.95 9.07
C MET A 311 -4.87 -14.99 9.61
N LEU A 312 -5.96 -14.57 10.26
CA LEU A 312 -6.95 -15.49 10.83
C LEU A 312 -7.69 -16.29 9.74
N LYS A 313 -8.12 -15.62 8.66
CA LYS A 313 -8.73 -16.28 7.50
C LYS A 313 -7.78 -17.31 6.89
N ARG A 314 -6.52 -16.91 6.66
CA ARG A 314 -5.53 -17.84 6.10
C ARG A 314 -5.29 -19.03 7.02
N ALA A 315 -5.22 -18.82 8.33
CA ALA A 315 -5.09 -19.90 9.30
C ALA A 315 -6.28 -20.87 9.23
N LEU A 316 -7.50 -20.37 9.03
CA LEU A 316 -8.71 -21.18 8.86
C LEU A 316 -8.70 -21.96 7.53
N ASP A 317 -8.33 -21.31 6.42
CA ASP A 317 -8.17 -21.98 5.11
C ASP A 317 -7.15 -23.10 5.17
N LEU A 318 -6.08 -22.91 5.96
CA LEU A 318 -5.00 -23.87 6.15
C LEU A 318 -5.16 -24.75 7.39
N LYS A 319 -6.34 -24.79 8.02
CA LYS A 319 -6.56 -25.46 9.31
C LYS A 319 -5.99 -26.88 9.36
N LEU A 320 -6.28 -27.70 8.34
CA LEU A 320 -5.80 -29.08 8.28
C LEU A 320 -4.27 -29.18 8.19
N VAL A 321 -3.65 -28.27 7.45
CA VAL A 321 -2.19 -28.20 7.32
C VAL A 321 -1.54 -27.70 8.60
N CYS A 322 -2.10 -26.68 9.25
CA CYS A 322 -1.62 -26.23 10.56
C CYS A 322 -1.66 -27.36 11.59
N ILE A 323 -2.74 -28.15 11.62
CA ILE A 323 -2.87 -29.31 12.53
C ILE A 323 -1.81 -30.38 12.20
N THR A 324 -1.65 -30.71 10.92
CA THR A 324 -0.67 -31.72 10.47
C THR A 324 0.77 -31.27 10.73
N TYR A 325 1.08 -30.00 10.49
CA TYR A 325 2.40 -29.43 10.71
C TYR A 325 2.75 -29.40 12.20
N CYS A 326 1.81 -28.92 13.05
CA CYS A 326 2.02 -28.88 14.50
C CYS A 326 2.11 -30.27 15.15
N SER A 327 1.52 -31.31 14.54
CA SER A 327 1.59 -32.68 15.05
C SER A 327 2.84 -33.45 14.58
N THR A 328 3.43 -33.06 13.45
CA THR A 328 4.61 -33.72 12.86
C THR A 328 5.94 -33.15 13.37
N GLN A 329 5.97 -31.88 13.80
CA GLN A 329 7.19 -31.24 14.30
C GLN A 329 7.12 -30.90 15.79
N ALA A 330 7.99 -31.53 16.58
CA ALA A 330 8.05 -31.39 18.04
C ALA A 330 8.19 -29.92 18.51
N GLU A 331 8.99 -29.11 17.82
CA GLU A 331 9.19 -27.69 18.14
C GLU A 331 7.92 -26.84 17.98
N THR A 332 6.96 -27.32 17.18
CA THR A 332 5.74 -26.59 16.82
C THR A 332 4.50 -27.07 17.57
N ALA A 333 4.61 -28.18 18.32
CA ALA A 333 3.51 -28.74 19.11
C ALA A 333 2.91 -27.72 20.09
N LYS A 334 3.74 -26.81 20.64
CA LYS A 334 3.30 -25.72 21.52
C LYS A 334 2.33 -24.73 20.87
N TYR A 335 2.25 -24.67 19.54
CA TYR A 335 1.32 -23.80 18.81
C TYR A 335 0.03 -24.51 18.36
N SER A 336 -0.13 -25.81 18.67
CA SER A 336 -1.33 -26.56 18.30
C SER A 336 -2.58 -25.99 18.97
N LEU A 337 -3.67 -25.88 18.20
CA LEU A 337 -4.98 -25.42 18.64
C LEU A 337 -5.97 -26.59 18.69
N THR A 338 -6.77 -26.63 19.75
CA THR A 338 -7.90 -27.54 19.94
C THR A 338 -9.06 -27.20 19.01
N ARG A 339 -10.04 -28.10 18.90
CA ARG A 339 -11.24 -27.88 18.08
C ARG A 339 -12.02 -26.63 18.51
N SER A 340 -12.24 -26.46 19.82
CA SER A 340 -12.93 -25.30 20.38
C SER A 340 -12.16 -24.00 20.14
N GLU A 341 -10.83 -24.03 20.20
CA GLU A 341 -9.96 -22.89 19.89
C GLU A 341 -10.08 -22.50 18.41
N TRP A 342 -10.11 -23.46 17.49
CA TRP A 342 -10.37 -23.18 16.07
C TRP A 342 -11.76 -22.58 15.82
N ASP A 343 -12.77 -22.98 16.58
CA ASP A 343 -14.12 -22.39 16.48
C ASP A 343 -14.14 -20.94 17.01
N GLN A 344 -13.29 -20.60 17.98
CA GLN A 344 -13.08 -19.22 18.41
C GLN A 344 -12.33 -18.38 17.37
N VAL A 345 -11.32 -18.95 16.69
CA VAL A 345 -10.66 -18.29 15.54
C VAL A 345 -11.68 -17.90 14.48
N ALA A 346 -12.60 -18.81 14.15
CA ALA A 346 -13.66 -18.55 13.18
C ALA A 346 -14.61 -17.43 13.64
N GLN A 347 -14.96 -17.39 14.93
CA GLN A 347 -15.78 -16.32 15.49
C GLN A 347 -15.09 -14.96 15.42
N ILE A 348 -13.80 -14.87 15.76
CA ILE A 348 -13.05 -13.60 15.65
C ILE A 348 -12.92 -13.18 14.17
N ALA A 349 -12.62 -14.12 13.27
CA ALA A 349 -12.51 -13.83 11.85
C ALA A 349 -13.82 -13.25 11.29
N ASN A 350 -14.96 -13.86 11.64
CA ASN A 350 -16.28 -13.37 11.26
C ASN A 350 -16.59 -11.99 11.87
N PHE A 351 -16.19 -11.75 13.13
CA PHE A 351 -16.35 -10.45 13.78
C PHE A 351 -15.54 -9.33 13.09
N LEU A 352 -14.32 -9.64 12.64
CA LEU A 352 -13.46 -8.69 11.93
C LEU A 352 -13.84 -8.53 10.45
N GLU A 353 -14.71 -9.39 9.90
CA GLU A 353 -15.08 -9.39 8.48
C GLU A 353 -15.51 -8.03 7.92
N PRO A 354 -16.37 -7.27 8.62
CA PRO A 354 -16.79 -5.96 8.12
C PRO A 354 -15.62 -4.99 7.94
N LEU A 355 -14.58 -5.08 8.79
CA LEU A 355 -13.40 -4.25 8.70
C LEU A 355 -12.59 -4.59 7.44
N TYR A 356 -12.43 -5.88 7.15
CA TYR A 356 -11.74 -6.33 5.94
C TYR A 356 -12.43 -5.87 4.66
N VAL A 357 -13.75 -6.06 4.58
CA VAL A 357 -14.56 -5.64 3.42
C VAL A 357 -14.41 -4.13 3.20
N VAL A 358 -14.53 -3.36 4.28
CA VAL A 358 -14.38 -1.91 4.21
C VAL A 358 -12.97 -1.49 3.77
N THR A 359 -11.92 -2.10 4.30
CA THR A 359 -10.54 -1.83 3.86
C THR A 359 -10.39 -2.08 2.35
N LYS A 360 -10.93 -3.18 1.83
CA LYS A 360 -10.90 -3.48 0.39
C LYS A 360 -11.74 -2.51 -0.46
N MET A 361 -12.76 -1.86 0.11
CA MET A 361 -13.54 -0.83 -0.58
C MET A 361 -12.85 0.54 -0.63
N LEU A 362 -11.97 0.84 0.33
CA LEU A 362 -11.32 2.15 0.46
C LEU A 362 -9.94 2.24 -0.18
N CYS A 363 -9.25 1.10 -0.29
CA CYS A 363 -7.94 1.01 -0.93
C CYS A 363 -7.91 1.13 -2.47
N PRO A 364 -8.99 0.88 -3.25
CA PRO A 364 -8.96 1.10 -4.69
C PRO A 364 -8.81 2.59 -5.02
N SER A 365 -7.90 2.91 -5.93
CA SER A 365 -7.69 4.27 -6.45
C SER A 365 -8.50 4.58 -7.71
N LYS A 366 -9.24 3.60 -8.24
CA LYS A 366 -10.00 3.72 -9.50
C LYS A 366 -11.30 4.51 -9.37
N ALA A 367 -11.68 4.92 -8.16
CA ALA A 367 -12.87 5.71 -7.90
C ALA A 367 -12.62 6.67 -6.71
N PRO A 368 -13.34 7.80 -6.63
CA PRO A 368 -13.27 8.67 -5.45
C PRO A 368 -13.76 7.93 -4.19
N THR A 369 -12.86 7.73 -3.22
CA THR A 369 -13.17 7.00 -1.97
C THR A 369 -13.41 7.92 -0.78
N LEU A 370 -12.91 9.16 -0.82
CA LEU A 370 -13.00 10.10 0.31
C LEU A 370 -14.45 10.48 0.68
N SER A 371 -15.35 10.58 -0.29
CA SER A 371 -16.79 10.81 -0.06
C SER A 371 -17.49 9.63 0.60
N MET A 372 -16.99 8.41 0.40
CA MET A 372 -17.50 7.22 1.05
C MET A 372 -16.95 7.04 2.47
N ALA A 373 -15.90 7.78 2.85
CA ALA A 373 -15.20 7.61 4.11
C ALA A 373 -16.13 7.72 5.33
N LEU A 374 -16.90 8.80 5.44
CA LEU A 374 -17.80 9.03 6.57
C LEU A 374 -18.98 8.04 6.61
N PRO A 375 -19.73 7.80 5.50
CA PRO A 375 -20.76 6.77 5.46
C PRO A 375 -20.25 5.38 5.86
N ILE A 376 -19.05 5.02 5.39
CA ILE A 376 -18.41 3.76 5.73
C ILE A 376 -18.06 3.69 7.22
N TYR A 377 -17.49 4.74 7.81
CA TYR A 377 -17.20 4.79 9.25
C TYR A 377 -18.46 4.63 10.09
N ILE A 378 -19.54 5.33 9.73
CA ILE A 378 -20.82 5.25 10.43
C ILE A 378 -21.38 3.83 10.32
N SER A 379 -21.37 3.25 9.12
CA SER A 379 -21.83 1.88 8.88
C SER A 379 -21.01 0.87 9.69
N LEU A 380 -19.68 1.02 9.70
CA LEU A 380 -18.76 0.16 10.44
C LEU A 380 -19.02 0.24 11.95
N ILE A 381 -19.16 1.44 12.50
CA ILE A 381 -19.49 1.65 13.91
C ILE A 381 -20.84 1.00 14.25
N ARG A 382 -21.87 1.17 13.42
CA ARG A 382 -23.18 0.52 13.60
C ARG A 382 -23.08 -1.00 13.56
N SER A 383 -22.29 -1.54 12.64
CA SER A 383 -22.02 -2.98 12.55
C SER A 383 -21.35 -3.52 13.82
N ILE A 384 -20.34 -2.81 14.34
CA ILE A 384 -19.65 -3.19 15.59
C ILE A 384 -20.61 -3.05 16.80
N TYR A 385 -21.47 -2.03 16.84
CA TYR A 385 -22.50 -1.90 17.87
C TYR A 385 -23.52 -3.05 17.85
N SER A 386 -23.90 -3.55 16.67
CA SER A 386 -24.84 -4.68 16.56
C SER A 386 -24.30 -5.98 17.19
N VAL A 387 -22.98 -6.07 17.40
CA VAL A 387 -22.36 -7.21 18.10
C VAL A 387 -22.72 -7.18 19.59
N GLN A 388 -22.89 -6.00 20.19
CA GLN A 388 -23.33 -5.86 21.58
C GLN A 388 -24.77 -6.36 21.81
N SER A 389 -25.61 -6.36 20.76
CA SER A 389 -27.00 -6.83 20.85
C SER A 389 -27.20 -8.29 20.41
N ASN A 390 -26.31 -8.84 19.57
CA ASN A 390 -26.55 -10.11 18.88
C ASN A 390 -25.64 -11.27 19.33
N TYR A 391 -24.55 -11.03 20.07
CA TYR A 391 -23.62 -12.09 20.47
C TYR A 391 -23.68 -12.44 21.96
N THR A 392 -23.80 -13.73 22.24
CA THR A 392 -23.57 -14.37 23.55
C THR A 392 -22.07 -14.44 23.90
N ALA A 393 -21.29 -13.42 23.51
CA ALA A 393 -19.84 -13.39 23.67
C ALA A 393 -19.46 -12.18 24.52
N SER A 394 -19.63 -12.30 25.84
CA SER A 394 -19.13 -11.31 26.82
C SER A 394 -17.66 -10.93 26.58
N GLN A 395 -16.88 -11.82 25.96
CA GLN A 395 -15.48 -11.62 25.58
C GLN A 395 -15.25 -10.66 24.41
N LEU A 396 -16.23 -10.48 23.50
CA LEU A 396 -16.12 -9.59 22.34
C LEU A 396 -16.62 -8.17 22.61
N ILE A 397 -17.32 -7.97 23.73
CA ILE A 397 -17.82 -6.64 24.13
C ILE A 397 -16.65 -5.66 24.39
N PRO A 398 -15.61 -6.01 25.19
CA PRO A 398 -14.45 -5.13 25.38
C PRO A 398 -13.68 -4.86 24.08
N VAL A 399 -13.63 -5.83 23.18
CA VAL A 399 -13.01 -5.71 21.85
C VAL A 399 -13.75 -4.66 21.02
N ALA A 400 -15.08 -4.78 20.95
CA ALA A 400 -15.95 -3.86 20.25
C ALA A 400 -15.88 -2.44 20.83
N ASP A 401 -15.90 -2.29 22.16
CA ASP A 401 -15.80 -0.99 22.83
C ASP A 401 -14.50 -0.27 22.50
N ARG A 402 -13.36 -0.97 22.57
CA ARG A 402 -12.05 -0.41 22.22
C ARG A 402 -11.94 -0.03 20.74
N MET A 403 -12.50 -0.86 19.86
CA MET A 403 -12.58 -0.53 18.43
C MET A 403 -13.41 0.73 18.20
N ILE A 404 -14.59 0.82 18.82
CA ILE A 404 -15.48 2.00 18.69
C ILE A 404 -14.80 3.25 19.25
N GLU A 405 -14.17 3.17 20.42
CA GLU A 405 -13.41 4.27 21.02
C GLU A 405 -12.36 4.82 20.05
N LYS A 406 -11.57 3.93 19.43
CA LYS A 406 -10.54 4.30 18.46
C LYS A 406 -11.12 4.93 17.19
N LEU A 407 -12.18 4.34 16.63
CA LEU A 407 -12.85 4.85 15.43
C LEU A 407 -13.50 6.23 15.68
N LYS A 408 -14.15 6.43 16.83
CA LYS A 408 -14.75 7.72 17.22
C LYS A 408 -13.71 8.83 17.37
N LYS A 409 -12.60 8.54 18.07
CA LYS A 409 -11.48 9.49 18.24
C LYS A 409 -10.92 9.97 16.90
N TYR A 410 -10.92 9.11 15.88
CA TYR A 410 -10.54 9.50 14.53
C TYR A 410 -11.59 10.40 13.87
N ILE A 411 -12.88 10.03 13.93
CA ILE A 411 -13.97 10.86 13.38
C ILE A 411 -13.92 12.25 14.01
N GLU A 412 -13.81 12.38 15.32
CA GLU A 412 -13.74 13.69 15.99
C GLU A 412 -12.58 14.56 15.51
N LYS A 413 -11.42 13.96 15.24
CA LYS A 413 -10.24 14.66 14.71
C LYS A 413 -10.38 15.02 13.23
N SER A 414 -11.03 14.18 12.43
CA SER A 414 -11.13 14.34 10.97
C SER A 414 -12.41 15.05 10.52
N HIS A 415 -13.45 15.09 11.36
CA HIS A 415 -14.76 15.67 11.06
C HIS A 415 -14.70 17.15 10.67
N PRO A 416 -13.87 18.02 11.30
CA PRO A 416 -13.74 19.41 10.87
C PRO A 416 -13.25 19.56 9.43
N PHE A 417 -12.49 18.59 8.90
CA PHE A 417 -12.03 18.59 7.51
C PHE A 417 -13.11 18.06 6.56
N LEU A 418 -13.69 16.89 6.88
CA LEU A 418 -14.71 16.23 6.05
C LEU A 418 -15.97 17.09 5.87
N VAL A 419 -16.33 17.89 6.88
CA VAL A 419 -17.47 18.80 6.84
C VAL A 419 -17.13 20.14 6.18
N LYS A 420 -15.91 20.68 6.38
CA LYS A 420 -15.52 21.97 5.76
C LYS A 420 -15.31 21.90 4.24
N GLN A 421 -15.06 20.72 3.69
CA GLN A 421 -14.91 20.54 2.24
C GLN A 421 -16.21 20.12 1.53
N ASP A 422 -17.37 20.12 2.21
CA ASP A 422 -18.64 19.63 1.68
C ASP A 422 -18.60 18.17 1.16
N ILE A 423 -17.57 17.39 1.52
CA ILE A 423 -17.40 16.02 1.01
C ILE A 423 -18.41 15.05 1.65
N ALA A 424 -18.83 15.31 2.89
CA ALA A 424 -19.80 14.50 3.62
C ALA A 424 -21.25 14.70 3.17
N THR A 425 -21.55 15.78 2.44
CA THR A 425 -22.91 16.18 2.03
C THR A 425 -23.22 15.81 0.58
N ILE A 426 -22.24 15.36 -0.21
CA ILE A 426 -22.43 14.99 -1.61
C ILE A 426 -22.68 13.47 -1.71
N PRO A 427 -23.89 13.02 -2.09
CA PRO A 427 -24.15 11.62 -2.39
C PRO A 427 -23.14 11.09 -3.43
N PRO A 428 -22.71 9.82 -3.36
CA PRO A 428 -21.74 9.25 -4.33
C PRO A 428 -22.14 9.46 -5.80
N PHE A 429 -23.45 9.49 -6.08
CA PHE A 429 -24.02 9.75 -7.41
C PHE A 429 -23.95 11.23 -7.85
N HIS A 430 -23.93 12.18 -6.92
CA HIS A 430 -23.89 13.61 -7.23
C HIS A 430 -22.48 14.12 -7.54
N ILE A 431 -21.41 13.44 -7.13
CA ILE A 431 -20.04 13.86 -7.44
C ILE A 431 -19.83 13.90 -8.97
N LEU A 432 -20.38 12.96 -9.73
CA LEU A 432 -20.29 12.99 -11.20
C LEU A 432 -21.19 14.04 -11.86
N LEU A 433 -22.22 14.55 -11.16
CA LEU A 433 -23.21 15.49 -11.69
C LEU A 433 -22.90 16.95 -11.33
N THR A 434 -22.48 17.23 -10.10
CA THR A 434 -22.11 18.57 -9.64
C THR A 434 -20.90 19.10 -10.41
N PHE A 435 -19.92 18.23 -10.63
CA PHE A 435 -18.73 18.55 -11.41
C PHE A 435 -18.99 18.68 -12.91
N LYS A 436 -19.97 17.95 -13.45
CA LYS A 436 -20.41 18.09 -14.85
C LYS A 436 -21.22 19.37 -15.09
N ASN A 437 -21.98 19.84 -14.10
CA ASN A 437 -22.84 21.01 -14.22
C ASN A 437 -22.08 22.34 -14.02
N GLU A 438 -21.00 22.36 -13.23
CA GLU A 438 -20.15 23.56 -13.11
C GLU A 438 -19.31 23.83 -14.37
N ALA A 439 -19.01 22.80 -15.18
CA ALA A 439 -18.35 22.98 -16.48
C ALA A 439 -19.28 23.54 -17.58
N ILE A 440 -20.61 23.50 -17.40
CA ILE A 440 -21.59 23.95 -18.40
C ILE A 440 -22.01 25.42 -18.16
N THR A 441 -21.68 26.01 -17.01
CA THR A 441 -22.07 27.39 -16.68
C THR A 441 -20.98 28.43 -17.00
N LEU A 442 -19.98 28.06 -17.80
CA LEU A 442 -18.90 28.93 -18.31
C LEU A 442 -18.74 28.85 -19.84
N ILE A 443 -19.86 28.70 -20.54
CA ILE A 443 -20.09 29.17 -21.92
C ILE A 443 -21.23 30.18 -21.82
#